data_AF-A0A6B0BTV2-F1
#
_entry.id   AF-A0A6B0BTV2-F1
#
_cell.length_a   1.000
_cell.length_b   1.000
_cell.length_c   1.000
_cell.angle_alpha   90.00
_cell.angle_beta   90.00
_cell.angle_gamma   90.00
#
_symmetry.space_group_name_H-M   'P 1'
#
loop_
_entity.id
_entity.type
_entity.pdbx_description
1 polymer ?
#
loop_
_entity_poly.entity_id
_entity_poly.type
_entity_poly.pdbx_seq_one_letter_code
_entity_poly.pdbx_strand_id
1 'polypeptide(L)'
;MVVDNFSKDDNLIELQTTSQYNPVIDTNISFYESDRGTGVLNFAVTKNNKPLSISKHNAMTSIVLKTDNFDDEHGAYISDELTIVDAINGRMQYVIPNEFLKYTGRVHAQAYFTQNGSNNVIVERQFNFNIQNDLISNFDGKTKLVYIKSIQDLTESVKEEVEDLKKSLSDTKSLVTEIDSRINQGIQRLEIKQNEAVQMITTTQDKAVQYINSEFQKIVDKEQAIFERVNEVEQQINGADLVKGNSTTNWQKSKLTDDYGKAIESSEQSIEAVLRHANSSMIIHITNAKDAPEKADIGTLEKPGQDGVDDGSSFDESTYTSSKSGVLVVYVVDNNTARATWYPDDSNDEYTKYKIYGTWYPFYKKNDGNLTKQFVEEISNNTLNQAKQYVDGKLQSISWQQHKMTEANGQSIQVNLNNAQGDLGYLTAGNYYATRVPDLPGNVESYEGYLSVFVKDETNKFFNFTPANSKKVYTRSIINGRLDSQWTVPNEYKKAVLFDGAANGVGTTLNLTESYQNYSLLVISGTYPGGTFAEVSLTSMPNSIVISKTNLVDSDGNGGGLYECSVSKTSNTTFRIDVDILYDIGKSAGSGANANKITIKRIEGWK
;
A
#
# COMPACT_ATOMS: atom_id res chain seq x y z
N MET A 1 67.35 17.35 31.27
CA MET A 1 67.52 17.39 32.74
C MET A 1 68.03 18.77 33.08
N VAL A 2 67.12 19.67 33.43
CA VAL A 2 67.51 20.98 33.97
C VAL A 2 67.87 20.69 35.41
N VAL A 3 69.16 20.70 35.73
CA VAL A 3 69.62 20.76 37.12
C VAL A 3 69.27 22.17 37.55
N ASP A 4 68.14 22.31 38.23
CA ASP A 4 67.76 23.60 38.81
C ASP A 4 68.74 23.84 39.97
N ASN A 5 69.71 24.73 39.76
CA ASN A 5 70.79 25.11 40.70
C ASN A 5 70.28 25.69 42.04
N PHE A 6 68.96 25.65 42.27
CA PHE A 6 68.26 26.22 43.39
C PHE A 6 67.68 25.16 44.34
N SER A 7 68.23 23.94 44.35
CA SER A 7 67.84 22.86 45.29
C SER A 7 68.97 22.54 46.29
N LYS A 8 68.61 22.08 47.49
CA LYS A 8 69.56 21.57 48.51
C LYS A 8 69.88 20.10 48.23
N ASP A 9 70.55 19.84 47.11
CA ASP A 9 70.86 18.50 46.60
C ASP A 9 72.31 18.05 46.92
N ASP A 10 72.97 18.70 47.87
CA ASP A 10 74.35 18.47 48.29
C ASP A 10 74.53 17.28 49.25
N ASN A 11 73.44 16.79 49.86
CA ASN A 11 73.47 15.63 50.74
C ASN A 11 73.53 14.30 49.96
N LEU A 12 74.00 13.23 50.61
CA LEU A 12 73.93 11.85 50.12
C LEU A 12 73.86 10.86 51.29
N ILE A 13 72.80 10.05 51.32
CA ILE A 13 72.58 9.01 52.31
C ILE A 13 72.88 7.65 51.69
N GLU A 14 73.89 6.96 52.19
CA GLU A 14 74.21 5.61 51.73
C GLU A 14 73.31 4.56 52.39
N LEU A 15 72.67 3.72 51.59
CA LEU A 15 71.84 2.61 52.03
C LEU A 15 72.54 1.30 51.64
N GLN A 16 72.88 0.48 52.64
CA GLN A 16 73.57 -0.79 52.44
C GLN A 16 72.56 -1.94 52.63
N THR A 17 72.21 -2.59 51.54
CA THR A 17 71.35 -3.78 51.53
C THR A 17 72.12 -4.96 52.12
N THR A 18 71.93 -5.21 53.42
CA THR A 18 72.60 -6.29 54.18
C THR A 18 71.69 -6.86 55.25
N SER A 19 71.93 -8.11 55.65
CA SER A 19 71.28 -8.75 56.80
C SER A 19 72.00 -8.49 58.12
N GLN A 20 73.13 -7.78 58.10
CA GLN A 20 73.89 -7.43 59.30
C GLN A 20 73.25 -6.24 60.01
N TYR A 21 73.31 -6.24 61.34
CA TYR A 21 72.77 -5.13 62.13
C TYR A 21 73.56 -3.84 61.83
N ASN A 22 72.83 -2.80 61.41
CA ASN A 22 73.33 -1.45 61.23
C ASN A 22 72.56 -0.51 62.16
N PRO A 23 73.25 0.34 62.95
CA PRO A 23 72.56 1.34 63.76
C PRO A 23 71.83 2.37 62.87
N VAL A 24 70.80 3.02 63.43
CA VAL A 24 70.11 4.15 62.79
C VAL A 24 71.12 5.24 62.43
N ILE A 25 71.05 5.78 61.21
CA ILE A 25 71.92 6.87 60.80
C ILE A 25 71.36 8.18 61.34
N ASP A 26 72.15 8.96 62.08
CA ASP A 26 71.87 10.38 62.27
C ASP A 26 72.53 11.15 61.13
N THR A 27 71.73 11.65 60.19
CA THR A 27 72.26 12.20 58.93
C THR A 27 72.88 13.58 59.09
N ASN A 28 72.60 14.28 60.20
CA ASN A 28 72.91 15.70 60.39
C ASN A 28 72.36 16.61 59.26
N ILE A 29 71.34 16.14 58.53
CA ILE A 29 70.64 16.93 57.51
C ILE A 29 69.54 17.73 58.19
N SER A 30 69.44 19.02 57.84
CA SER A 30 68.39 19.93 58.32
C SER A 30 67.78 20.70 57.16
N PHE A 31 66.46 20.61 57.00
CA PHE A 31 65.67 21.47 56.14
C PHE A 31 64.94 22.53 56.96
N TYR A 32 64.36 23.54 56.32
CA TYR A 32 63.62 24.60 57.00
C TYR A 32 62.14 24.61 56.61
N GLU A 33 61.27 25.05 57.52
CA GLU A 33 59.81 25.14 57.29
C GLU A 33 59.45 25.94 56.03
N SER A 34 60.25 26.95 55.68
CA SER A 34 60.05 27.82 54.52
C SER A 34 60.60 27.27 53.19
N ASP A 35 61.32 26.14 53.20
CA ASP A 35 61.78 25.50 51.95
C ASP A 35 60.56 25.08 51.10
N ARG A 36 60.58 25.32 49.79
CA ARG A 36 59.48 24.98 48.87
C ARG A 36 60.02 24.34 47.61
N GLY A 37 59.81 23.03 47.45
CA GLY A 37 60.29 22.26 46.29
C GLY A 37 61.82 22.11 46.21
N THR A 38 62.58 22.52 47.23
CA THR A 38 64.05 22.56 47.22
C THR A 38 64.72 21.68 48.29
N GLY A 39 63.96 21.12 49.23
CA GLY A 39 64.46 20.16 50.22
C GLY A 39 64.51 18.76 49.64
N VAL A 40 65.69 18.31 49.21
CA VAL A 40 65.88 17.04 48.51
C VAL A 40 66.74 16.09 49.35
N LEU A 41 66.31 14.85 49.54
CA LEU A 41 67.12 13.77 50.10
C LEU A 41 67.65 12.89 48.98
N ASN A 42 68.97 12.78 48.86
CA ASN A 42 69.59 11.89 47.87
C ASN A 42 70.08 10.59 48.52
N PHE A 43 69.91 9.49 47.79
CA PHE A 43 70.26 8.15 48.25
C PHE A 43 71.21 7.46 47.28
N ALA A 44 72.15 6.68 47.82
CA ALA A 44 72.93 5.70 47.06
C ALA A 44 72.77 4.32 47.69
N VAL A 45 72.17 3.38 46.96
CA VAL A 45 71.97 2.01 47.43
C VAL A 45 73.09 1.09 46.97
N THR A 46 73.54 0.22 47.86
CA THR A 46 74.68 -0.68 47.64
C THR A 46 74.42 -2.05 48.23
N LYS A 47 74.99 -3.09 47.63
CA LYS A 47 74.97 -4.48 48.11
C LYS A 47 76.36 -5.07 47.95
N ASN A 48 76.91 -5.65 49.02
CA ASN A 48 78.29 -6.13 49.06
C ASN A 48 79.32 -5.05 48.64
N ASN A 49 79.15 -3.83 49.11
CA ASN A 49 79.99 -2.66 48.79
C ASN A 49 80.05 -2.29 47.30
N LYS A 50 79.07 -2.72 46.49
CA LYS A 50 78.90 -2.32 45.09
C LYS A 50 77.54 -1.65 44.88
N PRO A 51 77.39 -0.70 43.93
CA PRO A 51 76.09 -0.12 43.60
C PRO A 51 75.06 -1.20 43.29
N LEU A 52 73.87 -1.09 43.88
CA LEU A 52 72.74 -1.97 43.57
C LEU A 52 71.90 -1.30 42.47
N SER A 53 71.82 -1.94 41.30
CA SER A 53 71.02 -1.41 40.21
C SER A 53 69.52 -1.55 40.49
N ILE A 54 68.81 -0.43 40.51
CA ILE A 54 67.38 -0.33 40.77
C ILE A 54 66.72 0.50 39.67
N SER A 55 65.69 -0.04 39.04
CA SER A 55 64.91 0.63 37.98
C SER A 55 63.41 0.37 38.18
N LYS A 56 62.56 1.22 37.61
CA LYS A 56 61.11 1.01 37.61
C LYS A 56 60.69 -0.35 37.00
N HIS A 57 61.56 -1.02 36.25
CA HIS A 57 61.31 -2.36 35.72
C HIS A 57 61.50 -3.48 36.75
N ASN A 58 62.43 -3.35 37.69
CA ASN A 58 62.81 -4.44 38.59
C ASN A 58 62.34 -4.27 40.04
N ALA A 59 62.10 -3.04 40.50
CA ALA A 59 61.58 -2.78 41.83
C ALA A 59 60.80 -1.45 41.92
N MET A 60 59.80 -1.41 42.80
CA MET A 60 59.16 -0.20 43.29
C MET A 60 59.89 0.29 44.54
N THR A 61 60.24 1.57 44.57
CA THR A 61 60.99 2.19 45.66
C THR A 61 60.13 3.21 46.39
N SER A 62 59.99 3.03 47.69
CA SER A 62 59.17 3.92 48.54
C SER A 62 59.94 4.35 49.78
N ILE A 63 59.50 5.45 50.37
CA ILE A 63 60.04 6.00 51.60
C ILE A 63 58.89 6.34 52.54
N VAL A 64 59.08 6.00 53.81
CA VAL A 64 58.19 6.41 54.89
C VAL A 64 58.89 7.48 55.70
N LEU A 65 58.18 8.57 56.02
CA LEU A 65 58.64 9.63 56.89
C LEU A 65 57.66 9.80 58.05
N LYS A 66 58.19 9.93 59.27
CA LYS A 66 57.41 10.09 60.50
C LYS A 66 58.09 11.09 61.43
N THR A 67 57.38 12.11 61.89
CA THR A 67 57.90 13.04 62.90
C THR A 67 57.96 12.40 64.29
N ASP A 68 58.93 12.80 65.13
CA ASP A 68 59.07 12.28 66.52
C ASP A 68 57.80 12.46 67.35
N ASN A 69 57.07 13.55 67.11
CA ASN A 69 55.86 13.95 67.82
C ASN A 69 54.55 13.45 67.17
N PHE A 70 54.61 12.48 66.26
CA PHE A 70 53.41 11.98 65.58
C PHE A 70 52.44 11.30 66.56
N ASP A 71 51.29 11.93 66.78
CA ASP A 71 50.11 11.44 67.50
C ASP A 71 48.80 11.82 66.75
N ASP A 72 47.64 11.59 67.35
CA ASP A 72 46.33 11.84 66.70
C ASP A 72 46.04 13.34 66.46
N GLU A 73 46.78 14.25 67.09
CA GLU A 73 46.56 15.70 67.03
C GLU A 73 47.78 16.49 66.47
N HIS A 74 48.98 15.91 66.49
CA HIS A 74 50.24 16.57 66.14
C HIS A 74 51.17 15.70 65.28
N GLY A 75 52.03 16.35 64.51
CA GLY A 75 53.04 15.69 63.68
C GLY A 75 52.51 15.18 62.33
N ALA A 76 53.36 14.46 61.60
CA ALA A 76 53.01 13.93 60.28
C ALA A 76 53.62 12.54 60.02
N TYR A 77 52.86 11.73 59.28
CA TYR A 77 53.27 10.43 58.76
C TYR A 77 52.90 10.35 57.27
N ILE A 78 53.88 10.10 56.41
CA ILE A 78 53.64 9.93 54.97
C ILE A 78 54.41 8.72 54.44
N SER A 79 53.89 8.16 53.34
CA SER A 79 54.52 7.10 52.57
C SER A 79 54.45 7.48 51.10
N ASP A 80 55.61 7.71 50.48
CA ASP A 80 55.73 8.22 49.11
C ASP A 80 56.69 7.39 48.25
N GLU A 81 56.71 7.64 46.95
CA GLU A 81 57.63 7.03 45.99
C GLU A 81 58.98 7.77 45.96
N LEU A 82 60.09 7.02 45.93
CA LEU A 82 61.42 7.55 45.64
C LEU A 82 61.60 7.72 44.12
N THR A 83 62.15 8.85 43.68
CA THR A 83 62.45 9.08 42.27
C THR A 83 63.82 8.50 41.92
N ILE A 84 63.87 7.53 41.02
CA ILE A 84 65.14 6.95 40.53
C ILE A 84 65.79 7.93 39.55
N VAL A 85 67.03 8.36 39.85
CA VAL A 85 67.78 9.32 39.03
C VAL A 85 68.95 8.69 38.27
N ASP A 86 69.56 7.64 38.82
CA ASP A 86 70.55 6.80 38.12
C ASP A 86 70.34 5.34 38.49
N ALA A 87 69.68 4.63 37.60
CA ALA A 87 69.28 3.24 37.83
C ALA A 87 70.48 2.27 37.88
N ILE A 88 71.60 2.59 37.22
CA ILE A 88 72.77 1.69 37.15
C ILE A 88 73.59 1.83 38.43
N ASN A 89 73.75 3.07 38.91
CA ASN A 89 74.53 3.36 40.12
C ASN A 89 73.68 3.38 41.40
N GLY A 90 72.40 2.98 41.34
CA GLY A 90 71.53 2.91 42.50
C GLY A 90 71.26 4.26 43.15
N ARG A 91 71.13 5.34 42.36
CA ARG A 91 70.87 6.69 42.87
C ARG A 91 69.39 7.03 42.80
N MET A 92 68.86 7.51 43.91
CA MET A 92 67.47 7.95 44.04
C MET A 92 67.43 9.30 44.74
N GLN A 93 66.34 10.03 44.56
CA GLN A 93 66.07 11.29 45.24
C GLN A 93 64.64 11.32 45.75
N TYR A 94 64.41 12.11 46.79
CA TYR A 94 63.09 12.43 47.30
C TYR A 94 62.99 13.91 47.60
N VAL A 95 62.03 14.59 46.97
CA VAL A 95 61.73 16.00 47.28
C VAL A 95 60.69 16.01 48.38
N ILE A 96 61.00 16.63 49.52
CA ILE A 96 60.08 16.67 50.66
C ILE A 96 58.87 17.55 50.29
N PRO A 97 57.63 17.07 50.44
CA PRO A 97 56.43 17.85 50.15
C PRO A 97 56.34 19.12 51.00
N ASN A 98 55.90 20.21 50.38
CA ASN A 98 55.72 21.51 51.05
C ASN A 98 54.79 21.43 52.27
N GLU A 99 53.81 20.53 52.24
CA GLU A 99 52.88 20.30 53.34
C GLU A 99 53.54 19.55 54.51
N PHE A 100 54.50 18.66 54.24
CA PHE A 100 55.23 17.92 55.28
C PHE A 100 56.28 18.81 55.98
N LEU A 101 56.87 19.77 55.25
CA LEU A 101 57.83 20.74 55.81
C LEU A 101 57.23 21.66 56.89
N LYS A 102 55.90 21.70 57.04
CA LYS A 102 55.22 22.46 58.11
C LYS A 102 55.41 21.86 59.51
N TYR A 103 55.81 20.59 59.60
CA TYR A 103 55.96 19.89 60.87
C TYR A 103 57.42 19.89 61.30
N THR A 104 57.81 20.89 62.10
CA THR A 104 59.19 21.05 62.56
C THR A 104 59.54 20.09 63.70
N GLY A 105 60.83 19.74 63.80
CA GLY A 105 61.35 18.74 64.72
C GLY A 105 62.14 17.64 64.01
N ARG A 106 62.42 16.57 64.74
CA ARG A 106 63.14 15.40 64.22
C ARG A 106 62.18 14.50 63.44
N VAL A 107 62.68 13.96 62.32
CA VAL A 107 61.95 13.07 61.43
C VAL A 107 62.71 11.75 61.31
N HIS A 108 62.02 10.64 61.56
CA HIS A 108 62.47 9.27 61.27
C HIS A 108 62.05 8.90 59.86
N ALA A 109 62.97 8.35 59.08
CA ALA A 109 62.70 7.91 57.73
C ALA A 109 63.28 6.53 57.43
N GLN A 110 62.61 5.81 56.53
CA GLN A 110 63.02 4.47 56.12
C GLN A 110 62.60 4.19 54.68
N ALA A 111 63.54 3.65 53.89
CA ALA A 111 63.28 3.26 52.50
C ALA A 111 62.95 1.77 52.37
N TYR A 112 62.08 1.45 51.42
CA TYR A 112 61.59 0.11 51.11
C TYR A 112 61.66 -0.15 49.61
N PHE A 113 62.19 -1.30 49.21
CA PHE A 113 62.25 -1.73 47.81
C PHE A 113 61.47 -3.02 47.60
N THR A 114 60.40 -2.96 46.82
CA THR A 114 59.53 -4.11 46.50
C THR A 114 59.86 -4.62 45.12
N GLN A 115 60.24 -5.89 44.99
CA GLN A 115 60.63 -6.47 43.70
C GLN A 115 59.40 -6.73 42.81
N ASN A 116 59.40 -6.14 41.61
CA ASN A 116 58.30 -6.29 40.65
C ASN A 116 58.11 -7.76 40.24
N GLY A 117 56.86 -8.23 40.18
CA GLY A 117 56.52 -9.61 39.82
C GLY A 117 56.73 -10.64 40.93
N SER A 118 57.07 -10.21 42.14
CA SER A 118 57.15 -11.02 43.36
C SER A 118 56.59 -10.24 44.55
N ASN A 119 56.38 -10.90 45.70
CA ASN A 119 56.02 -10.22 46.96
C ASN A 119 57.26 -9.98 47.84
N ASN A 120 58.46 -9.97 47.27
CA ASN A 120 59.70 -9.78 48.04
C ASN A 120 59.92 -8.29 48.32
N VAL A 121 60.14 -7.95 49.60
CA VAL A 121 60.41 -6.59 50.06
C VAL A 121 61.76 -6.55 50.76
N ILE A 122 62.59 -5.57 50.38
CA ILE A 122 63.83 -5.21 51.05
C ILE A 122 63.54 -3.96 51.89
N VAL A 123 63.86 -4.02 53.18
CA VAL A 123 63.76 -2.89 54.10
C VAL A 123 65.17 -2.37 54.36
N GLU A 124 65.41 -1.10 54.03
CA GLU A 124 66.69 -0.47 54.30
C GLU A 124 66.77 0.06 55.73
N ARG A 125 67.98 0.38 56.17
CA ARG A 125 68.21 0.94 57.52
C ARG A 125 67.46 2.26 57.73
N GLN A 126 67.01 2.49 58.96
CA GLN A 126 66.41 3.77 59.36
C GLN A 126 67.46 4.88 59.42
N PHE A 127 67.03 6.10 59.14
CA PHE A 127 67.83 7.30 59.29
C PHE A 127 66.99 8.47 59.75
N ASN A 128 67.63 9.45 60.38
CA ASN A 128 66.96 10.62 60.93
C ASN A 128 67.51 11.91 60.32
N PHE A 129 66.64 12.88 60.12
CA PHE A 129 66.97 14.26 59.75
C PHE A 129 66.08 15.23 60.53
N ASN A 130 66.35 16.54 60.43
CA ASN A 130 65.59 17.57 61.13
C ASN A 130 64.88 18.52 60.16
N ILE A 131 63.73 19.03 60.57
CA ILE A 131 63.09 20.20 59.97
C ILE A 131 63.12 21.31 61.03
N GLN A 132 63.79 22.41 60.72
CA GLN A 132 64.01 23.51 61.64
C GLN A 132 63.11 24.70 61.31
N ASN A 133 62.76 25.48 62.33
CA ASN A 133 62.23 26.82 62.12
C ASN A 133 63.36 27.70 61.54
N ASP A 134 63.06 28.46 60.51
CA ASP A 134 63.89 29.57 60.02
C ASP A 134 63.55 30.88 60.74
N LEU A 135 64.34 31.93 60.50
CA LEU A 135 64.13 33.25 61.11
C LEU A 135 62.79 33.90 60.73
N ILE A 136 62.17 33.45 59.64
CA ILE A 136 60.87 33.92 59.17
C ILE A 136 59.72 33.18 59.89
N SER A 137 59.91 31.91 60.28
CA SER A 137 58.92 31.11 61.03
C SER A 137 58.96 31.30 62.55
N ASN A 138 60.07 31.79 63.12
CA ASN A 138 60.23 31.98 64.58
C ASN A 138 59.57 33.25 65.18
N PHE A 139 58.51 33.78 64.58
CA PHE A 139 57.76 34.94 65.10
C PHE A 139 56.36 34.55 65.61
N ASP A 140 56.02 34.99 66.83
CA ASP A 140 54.71 34.80 67.49
C ASP A 140 53.51 35.24 66.60
N GLY A 141 52.48 34.40 66.62
CA GLY A 141 51.61 34.11 65.48
C GLY A 141 50.32 34.93 65.39
N LYS A 142 50.39 36.25 65.12
CA LYS A 142 49.14 36.97 64.79
C LYS A 142 49.11 38.02 63.69
N THR A 143 50.20 38.40 63.03
CA THR A 143 50.08 39.33 61.88
C THR A 143 51.23 39.32 60.87
N LYS A 144 51.88 38.18 60.62
CA LYS A 144 52.95 38.11 59.61
C LYS A 144 52.80 36.86 58.76
N LEU A 145 52.82 37.04 57.42
CA LEU A 145 52.80 36.07 56.31
C LEU A 145 51.47 35.71 55.62
N VAL A 146 50.30 36.17 56.06
CA VAL A 146 49.07 36.07 55.24
C VAL A 146 49.16 36.94 53.98
N TYR A 147 49.84 38.09 54.04
CA TYR A 147 49.80 39.13 52.99
C TYR A 147 50.62 38.82 51.71
N ILE A 148 51.68 37.99 51.79
CA ILE A 148 52.54 37.69 50.62
C ILE A 148 52.02 36.43 49.90
N LYS A 149 51.58 35.42 50.66
CA LYS A 149 51.01 34.18 50.12
C LYS A 149 49.66 34.44 49.42
N SER A 150 48.78 35.25 50.01
CA SER A 150 47.47 35.56 49.42
C SER A 150 47.55 36.38 48.13
N ILE A 151 48.57 37.25 47.98
CA ILE A 151 48.70 38.10 46.78
C ILE A 151 49.23 37.31 45.58
N GLN A 152 50.15 36.36 45.80
CA GLN A 152 50.62 35.48 44.72
C GLN A 152 49.53 34.51 44.26
N ASP A 153 48.85 33.86 45.20
CA ASP A 153 47.70 32.97 44.88
C ASP A 153 46.58 33.77 44.17
N LEU A 154 46.31 35.02 44.57
CA LEU A 154 45.38 35.91 43.90
C LEU A 154 45.86 36.30 42.48
N THR A 155 47.16 36.55 42.30
CA THR A 155 47.71 36.91 40.98
C THR A 155 47.61 35.74 40.01
N GLU A 156 47.85 34.52 40.47
CA GLU A 156 47.76 33.32 39.65
C GLU A 156 46.29 33.00 39.30
N SER A 157 45.38 33.12 40.28
CA SER A 157 43.93 32.98 40.06
C SER A 157 43.35 34.03 39.10
N VAL A 158 43.74 35.30 39.22
CA VAL A 158 43.30 36.37 38.28
C VAL A 158 43.81 36.10 36.87
N LYS A 159 45.00 35.53 36.71
CA LYS A 159 45.55 35.19 35.40
C LYS A 159 44.76 34.03 34.75
N GLU A 160 44.40 33.02 35.52
CA GLU A 160 43.51 31.94 35.05
C GLU A 160 42.14 32.48 34.64
N GLU A 161 41.51 33.33 35.46
CA GLU A 161 40.21 33.95 35.14
C GLU A 161 40.25 34.78 33.86
N VAL A 162 41.33 35.54 33.61
CA VAL A 162 41.49 36.34 32.39
C VAL A 162 41.64 35.45 31.15
N GLU A 163 42.34 34.32 31.23
CA GLU A 163 42.46 33.39 30.11
C GLU A 163 41.14 32.68 29.81
N ASP A 164 40.38 32.28 30.85
CA ASP A 164 39.03 31.73 30.69
C ASP A 164 38.06 32.74 30.07
N LEU A 165 38.19 34.02 30.43
CA LEU A 165 37.37 35.10 29.87
C LEU A 165 37.74 35.38 28.41
N LYS A 166 39.02 35.36 28.04
CA LYS A 166 39.47 35.43 26.63
C LYS A 166 38.92 34.28 25.81
N LYS A 167 38.95 33.06 26.35
CA LYS A 167 38.40 31.87 25.70
C LYS A 167 36.90 32.00 25.48
N SER A 168 36.15 32.40 26.51
CA SER A 168 34.70 32.63 26.42
C SER A 168 34.33 33.73 25.40
N LEU A 169 35.14 34.79 25.30
CA LEU A 169 34.93 35.87 24.32
C LEU A 169 35.20 35.38 22.88
N SER A 170 36.20 34.52 22.69
CA SER A 170 36.51 33.87 21.42
C SER A 170 35.39 32.92 20.99
N ASP A 171 34.88 32.10 21.91
CA ASP A 171 33.78 31.17 21.67
C ASP A 171 32.50 31.93 21.28
N THR A 172 32.25 33.10 21.90
CA THR A 172 31.12 33.99 21.53
C THR A 172 31.24 34.50 20.09
N LYS A 173 32.43 34.87 19.63
CA LYS A 173 32.66 35.29 18.24
C LYS A 173 32.46 34.14 17.25
N SER A 174 32.83 32.93 17.64
CA SER A 174 32.54 31.70 16.88
C SER A 174 31.04 31.46 16.78
N LEU A 175 30.31 31.62 17.89
CA LEU A 175 28.85 31.45 17.95
C LEU A 175 28.12 32.37 16.96
N VAL A 176 28.52 33.65 16.89
CA VAL A 176 27.93 34.62 15.93
C VAL A 176 28.20 34.20 14.49
N THR A 177 29.40 33.69 14.19
CA THR A 177 29.76 33.19 12.86
C THR A 177 28.96 31.94 12.50
N GLU A 178 28.74 31.05 13.46
CA GLU A 178 27.91 29.85 13.28
C GLU A 178 26.44 30.20 13.06
N ILE A 179 25.90 31.18 13.79
CA ILE A 179 24.54 31.70 13.58
C ILE A 179 24.39 32.26 12.16
N ASP A 180 25.33 33.09 11.71
CA ASP A 180 25.30 33.67 10.36
C ASP A 180 25.39 32.58 9.27
N SER A 181 26.22 31.56 9.50
CA SER A 181 26.29 30.37 8.63
C SER A 181 24.96 29.61 8.59
N ARG A 182 24.34 29.37 9.75
CA ARG A 182 23.04 28.67 9.84
C ARG A 182 21.90 29.48 9.20
N ILE A 183 21.91 30.80 9.33
CA ILE A 183 20.96 31.70 8.66
C ILE A 183 21.11 31.60 7.14
N ASN A 184 22.34 31.71 6.62
CA ASN A 184 22.60 31.61 5.19
C ASN A 184 22.23 30.23 4.62
N GLN A 185 22.50 29.14 5.35
CA GLN A 185 22.03 27.80 5.00
C GLN A 185 20.49 27.69 5.01
N GLY A 186 19.83 28.35 5.97
CA GLY A 186 18.38 28.43 6.04
C GLY A 186 17.79 29.14 4.83
N ILE A 187 18.35 30.30 4.45
CA ILE A 187 17.95 31.07 3.27
C ILE A 187 18.12 30.24 1.98
N GLN A 188 19.27 29.60 1.79
CA GLN A 188 19.51 28.73 0.63
C GLN A 188 18.51 27.58 0.54
N ARG A 189 18.18 26.93 1.68
CA ARG A 189 17.16 25.87 1.72
C ARG A 189 15.78 26.40 1.37
N LEU A 190 15.42 27.61 1.82
CA LEU A 190 14.15 28.25 1.48
C LEU A 190 14.07 28.57 -0.03
N GLU A 191 15.15 29.11 -0.62
CA GLU A 191 15.21 29.38 -2.07
C GLU A 191 15.07 28.09 -2.90
N ILE A 192 15.76 27.02 -2.51
CA ILE A 192 15.62 25.70 -3.17
C ILE A 192 14.17 25.22 -3.09
N LYS A 193 13.56 25.26 -1.90
CA LYS A 193 12.17 24.82 -1.71
C LYS A 193 11.17 25.69 -2.46
N GLN A 194 11.42 27.00 -2.54
CA GLN A 194 10.61 27.92 -3.35
C GLN A 194 10.68 27.54 -4.83
N ASN A 195 11.87 27.29 -5.37
CA ASN A 195 12.05 26.90 -6.77
C ASN A 195 11.41 25.54 -7.08
N GLU A 196 11.55 24.55 -6.20
CA GLU A 196 10.88 23.25 -6.32
C GLU A 196 9.35 23.40 -6.34
N ALA A 197 8.79 24.24 -5.46
CA ALA A 197 7.35 24.51 -5.39
C ALA A 197 6.86 25.20 -6.68
N VAL A 198 7.58 26.22 -7.16
CA VAL A 198 7.25 26.90 -8.42
C VAL A 198 7.28 25.90 -9.59
N GLN A 199 8.30 25.05 -9.68
CA GLN A 199 8.39 24.06 -10.75
C GLN A 199 7.25 23.03 -10.71
N MET A 200 6.86 22.58 -9.51
CA MET A 200 5.72 21.68 -9.33
C MET A 200 4.41 22.32 -9.76
N ILE A 201 4.20 23.60 -9.40
CA ILE A 201 3.02 24.39 -9.80
C ILE A 201 2.98 24.52 -11.32
N THR A 202 4.07 24.96 -11.96
CA THR A 202 4.15 25.11 -13.42
C THR A 202 3.89 23.79 -14.14
N THR A 203 4.51 22.70 -13.69
CA THR A 203 4.30 21.36 -14.30
C THR A 203 2.84 20.91 -14.17
N THR A 204 2.20 21.18 -13.03
CA THR A 204 0.79 20.85 -12.80
C THR A 204 -0.12 21.69 -13.70
N GLN A 205 0.19 22.98 -13.84
CA GLN A 205 -0.54 23.90 -14.73
C GLN A 205 -0.41 23.48 -16.19
N ASP A 206 0.78 23.12 -16.66
CA ASP A 206 1.02 22.65 -18.03
C ASP A 206 0.22 21.38 -18.34
N LYS A 207 0.22 20.42 -17.42
CA LYS A 207 -0.59 19.20 -17.56
C LYS A 207 -2.09 19.50 -17.62
N ALA A 208 -2.58 20.42 -16.80
CA ALA A 208 -3.97 20.83 -16.82
C ALA A 208 -4.35 21.50 -18.15
N VAL A 209 -3.50 22.39 -18.66
CA VAL A 209 -3.70 23.05 -19.96
C VAL A 209 -3.69 22.02 -21.10
N GLN A 210 -2.75 21.07 -21.11
CA GLN A 210 -2.70 20.01 -22.10
C GLN A 210 -3.96 19.13 -22.07
N TYR A 211 -4.42 18.75 -20.88
CA TYR A 211 -5.65 17.98 -20.72
C TYR A 211 -6.86 18.73 -21.26
N ILE A 212 -7.04 20.00 -20.87
CA ILE A 212 -8.14 20.86 -21.34
C ILE A 212 -8.10 20.99 -22.87
N ASN A 213 -6.92 21.25 -23.46
CA ASN A 213 -6.78 21.35 -24.91
C ASN A 213 -7.14 20.03 -25.62
N SER A 214 -6.79 18.89 -25.03
CA SER A 214 -7.14 17.57 -25.59
C SER A 214 -8.65 17.30 -25.55
N GLU A 215 -9.34 17.68 -24.46
CA GLU A 215 -10.79 17.54 -24.36
C GLU A 215 -11.52 18.53 -25.28
N PHE A 216 -11.02 19.76 -25.40
CA PHE A 216 -11.55 20.74 -26.34
C PHE A 216 -11.44 20.25 -27.79
N GLN A 217 -10.32 19.65 -28.17
CA GLN A 217 -10.15 19.08 -29.51
C GLN A 217 -11.18 17.97 -29.78
N LYS A 218 -11.45 17.08 -28.81
CA LYS A 218 -12.51 16.05 -28.96
C LYS A 218 -13.90 16.65 -29.17
N ILE A 219 -14.18 17.83 -28.59
CA ILE A 219 -15.45 18.54 -28.80
C ILE A 219 -15.51 19.06 -30.24
N VAL A 220 -14.44 19.72 -30.72
CA VAL A 220 -14.34 20.22 -32.09
C VAL A 220 -14.49 19.09 -33.11
N ASP A 221 -13.83 17.96 -32.88
CA ASP A 221 -13.91 16.79 -33.77
C ASP A 221 -15.35 16.23 -33.81
N LYS A 222 -16.04 16.19 -32.67
CA LYS A 222 -17.45 15.77 -32.59
C LYS A 222 -18.40 16.77 -33.27
N GLU A 223 -18.16 18.06 -33.11
CA GLU A 223 -18.93 19.12 -33.78
C GLU A 223 -18.84 18.95 -35.30
N GLN A 224 -17.63 18.76 -35.82
CA GLN A 224 -17.40 18.52 -37.25
C GLN A 224 -18.12 17.25 -37.74
N ALA A 225 -18.05 16.14 -37.00
CA ALA A 225 -18.75 14.91 -37.34
C ALA A 225 -20.28 15.06 -37.32
N ILE A 226 -20.82 15.87 -36.40
CA ILE A 226 -22.25 16.20 -36.36
C ILE A 226 -22.64 16.98 -37.62
N PHE A 227 -21.87 18.00 -38.01
CA PHE A 227 -22.14 18.77 -39.23
C PHE A 227 -22.11 17.89 -40.49
N GLU A 228 -21.13 16.99 -40.60
CA GLU A 228 -21.07 16.02 -41.70
C GLU A 228 -22.31 15.12 -41.72
N ARG A 229 -22.71 14.59 -40.56
CA ARG A 229 -23.90 13.74 -40.47
C ARG A 229 -25.20 14.48 -40.78
N VAL A 230 -25.34 15.72 -40.35
CA VAL A 230 -26.49 16.57 -40.69
C VAL A 230 -26.55 16.78 -42.20
N ASN A 231 -25.43 17.12 -42.83
CA ASN A 231 -25.35 17.28 -44.28
C ASN A 231 -25.70 15.98 -45.03
N GLU A 232 -25.19 14.83 -44.57
CA GLU A 232 -25.55 13.52 -45.13
C GLU A 232 -27.06 13.26 -45.03
N VAL A 233 -27.66 13.51 -43.87
CA VAL A 233 -29.10 13.33 -43.64
C VAL A 233 -29.91 14.26 -44.53
N GLU A 234 -29.52 15.53 -44.67
CA GLU A 234 -30.16 16.47 -45.59
C GLU A 234 -30.09 16.00 -47.04
N GLN A 235 -28.95 15.47 -47.49
CA GLN A 235 -28.81 14.91 -48.84
C GLN A 235 -29.69 13.67 -49.03
N GLN A 236 -29.72 12.77 -48.05
CA GLN A 236 -30.57 11.58 -48.08
C GLN A 236 -32.06 11.94 -48.14
N ILE A 237 -32.51 12.90 -47.32
CA ILE A 237 -33.89 13.40 -47.35
C ILE A 237 -34.21 14.06 -48.69
N ASN A 238 -33.27 14.83 -49.25
CA ASN A 238 -33.49 15.51 -50.52
C ASN A 238 -33.56 14.55 -51.71
N GLY A 239 -32.74 13.51 -51.72
CA GLY A 239 -32.69 12.48 -52.77
C GLY A 239 -33.71 11.35 -52.61
N ALA A 240 -34.34 11.18 -51.44
CA ALA A 240 -35.37 10.19 -51.22
C ALA A 240 -36.72 10.60 -51.84
N ASP A 241 -37.46 9.61 -52.35
CA ASP A 241 -38.81 9.76 -52.89
C ASP A 241 -39.85 9.83 -51.74
N LEU A 242 -39.77 10.92 -50.98
CA LEU A 242 -40.65 11.21 -49.84
C LEU A 242 -41.69 12.27 -50.22
N VAL A 243 -42.90 12.15 -49.67
CA VAL A 243 -43.92 13.21 -49.77
C VAL A 243 -43.47 14.40 -48.93
N LYS A 244 -43.09 15.50 -49.59
CA LYS A 244 -42.61 16.74 -48.94
C LYS A 244 -43.79 17.67 -48.65
N GLY A 245 -43.69 18.52 -47.62
CA GLY A 245 -44.78 19.43 -47.24
C GLY A 245 -45.27 20.32 -48.38
N ASN A 246 -44.38 20.80 -49.25
CA ASN A 246 -44.71 21.57 -50.45
C ASN A 246 -45.36 20.73 -51.57
N SER A 247 -45.31 19.39 -51.50
CA SER A 247 -45.93 18.46 -52.45
C SER A 247 -47.38 18.09 -52.10
N THR A 248 -47.90 18.54 -50.95
CA THR A 248 -49.21 18.11 -50.43
C THR A 248 -50.38 19.03 -50.81
N THR A 249 -50.12 20.24 -51.30
CA THR A 249 -51.19 21.16 -51.73
C THR A 249 -51.74 20.71 -53.09
N ASN A 250 -53.03 20.35 -53.16
CA ASN A 250 -53.71 19.86 -54.38
C ASN A 250 -53.09 18.58 -54.99
N TRP A 251 -52.44 17.74 -54.17
CA TRP A 251 -51.82 16.48 -54.63
C TRP A 251 -52.83 15.52 -55.27
N GLN A 252 -54.07 15.53 -54.79
CA GLN A 252 -55.20 14.95 -55.51
C GLN A 252 -55.64 15.90 -56.64
N LYS A 253 -55.16 15.65 -57.85
CA LYS A 253 -55.47 16.46 -59.05
C LYS A 253 -56.95 16.48 -59.44
N SER A 254 -57.70 15.44 -59.05
CA SER A 254 -59.15 15.33 -59.28
C SER A 254 -59.82 14.85 -57.99
N LYS A 255 -60.61 15.72 -57.37
CA LYS A 255 -61.27 15.44 -56.09
C LYS A 255 -62.37 14.38 -56.28
N LEU A 256 -62.42 13.41 -55.37
CA LEU A 256 -63.50 12.40 -55.29
C LEU A 256 -64.61 12.81 -54.31
N THR A 257 -64.29 13.68 -53.35
CA THR A 257 -65.17 14.25 -52.33
C THR A 257 -64.96 15.76 -52.26
N ASP A 258 -65.81 16.48 -51.53
CA ASP A 258 -65.48 17.83 -51.10
C ASP A 258 -64.33 17.85 -50.06
N ASP A 259 -63.93 19.04 -49.62
CA ASP A 259 -62.86 19.23 -48.62
C ASP A 259 -63.21 18.71 -47.22
N TYR A 260 -64.47 18.32 -46.98
CA TYR A 260 -64.97 17.73 -45.74
C TYR A 260 -65.15 16.21 -45.85
N GLY A 261 -64.79 15.60 -46.99
CA GLY A 261 -64.93 14.17 -47.22
C GLY A 261 -66.36 13.73 -47.58
N LYS A 262 -67.26 14.65 -47.93
CA LYS A 262 -68.61 14.33 -48.39
C LYS A 262 -68.64 14.11 -49.90
N ALA A 263 -69.61 13.32 -50.36
CA ALA A 263 -69.83 13.13 -51.80
C ALA A 263 -70.08 14.49 -52.48
N ILE A 264 -69.57 14.65 -53.69
CA ILE A 264 -69.88 15.83 -54.51
C ILE A 264 -71.35 15.71 -54.91
N GLU A 265 -72.20 16.61 -54.43
CA GLU A 265 -73.64 16.59 -54.69
C GLU A 265 -74.03 17.44 -55.90
N SER A 266 -75.07 16.99 -56.62
CA SER A 266 -75.75 17.74 -57.67
C SER A 266 -77.27 17.58 -57.56
N SER A 267 -77.99 18.70 -57.57
CA SER A 267 -79.45 18.72 -57.51
C SER A 267 -80.08 18.71 -58.90
N GLU A 268 -81.08 17.86 -59.11
CA GLU A 268 -81.97 17.79 -60.29
C GLU A 268 -81.29 17.77 -61.68
N GLN A 269 -80.46 16.77 -61.96
CA GLN A 269 -79.88 16.56 -63.28
C GLN A 269 -80.29 15.21 -63.90
N SER A 270 -80.38 15.15 -65.23
CA SER A 270 -80.43 13.86 -65.93
C SER A 270 -79.04 13.22 -65.85
N ILE A 271 -78.97 11.94 -65.51
CA ILE A 271 -77.76 11.11 -65.57
C ILE A 271 -77.14 11.22 -66.96
N GLU A 272 -77.93 11.18 -68.03
CA GLU A 272 -77.42 11.35 -69.39
C GLU A 272 -76.79 12.74 -69.62
N ALA A 273 -77.35 13.80 -69.02
CA ALA A 273 -76.76 15.14 -69.11
C ALA A 273 -75.39 15.21 -68.42
N VAL A 274 -75.23 14.54 -67.28
CA VAL A 274 -73.94 14.37 -66.58
C VAL A 274 -72.97 13.60 -67.47
N LEU A 275 -73.41 12.48 -68.05
CA LEU A 275 -72.57 11.62 -68.89
C LEU A 275 -72.15 12.22 -70.24
N ARG A 276 -72.93 13.16 -70.79
CA ARG A 276 -72.56 13.90 -72.02
C ARG A 276 -71.34 14.80 -71.83
N HIS A 277 -71.14 15.32 -70.62
CA HIS A 277 -70.05 16.24 -70.28
C HIS A 277 -68.95 15.56 -69.45
N ALA A 278 -69.12 14.27 -69.13
CA ALA A 278 -68.14 13.48 -68.39
C ALA A 278 -66.91 13.16 -69.27
N ASN A 279 -65.97 14.09 -69.32
CA ASN A 279 -64.67 13.94 -69.99
C ASN A 279 -63.58 13.37 -69.06
N SER A 280 -63.90 13.16 -67.78
CA SER A 280 -63.03 12.57 -66.77
C SER A 280 -63.83 11.66 -65.84
N SER A 281 -63.15 10.71 -65.20
CA SER A 281 -63.76 9.88 -64.15
C SER A 281 -64.23 10.74 -62.97
N MET A 282 -65.39 10.41 -62.41
CA MET A 282 -65.99 11.16 -61.30
C MET A 282 -66.93 10.29 -60.47
N ILE A 283 -67.14 10.69 -59.23
CA ILE A 283 -68.18 10.16 -58.34
C ILE A 283 -69.06 11.36 -57.97
N ILE A 284 -70.36 11.24 -58.20
CA ILE A 284 -71.31 12.31 -57.92
C ILE A 284 -72.57 11.71 -57.31
N HIS A 285 -73.07 12.34 -56.26
CA HIS A 285 -74.39 12.02 -55.71
C HIS A 285 -75.42 12.93 -56.40
N ILE A 286 -76.44 12.32 -57.00
CA ILE A 286 -77.52 13.02 -57.68
C ILE A 286 -78.77 12.82 -56.84
N THR A 287 -79.33 13.91 -56.32
CA THR A 287 -80.45 13.84 -55.38
C THR A 287 -81.81 13.61 -56.05
N ASN A 288 -81.95 13.90 -57.35
CA ASN A 288 -83.19 13.73 -58.11
C ASN A 288 -82.93 13.58 -59.63
N ALA A 289 -82.45 12.41 -60.05
CA ALA A 289 -82.21 11.99 -61.41
C ALA A 289 -83.51 11.83 -62.21
N LYS A 290 -83.60 12.51 -63.36
CA LYS A 290 -84.80 12.51 -64.22
C LYS A 290 -84.98 11.24 -65.06
N ASP A 291 -83.89 10.50 -65.24
CA ASP A 291 -83.71 9.36 -66.15
C ASP A 291 -82.94 8.23 -65.45
N ALA A 292 -83.07 8.14 -64.12
CA ALA A 292 -82.60 6.98 -63.38
C ALA A 292 -83.23 5.71 -63.98
N PRO A 293 -82.48 4.61 -64.11
CA PRO A 293 -83.05 3.35 -64.58
C PRO A 293 -84.15 2.90 -63.63
N GLU A 294 -85.39 2.92 -64.11
CA GLU A 294 -86.55 2.39 -63.39
C GLU A 294 -86.59 0.86 -63.52
N LYS A 295 -87.16 0.18 -62.52
CA LYS A 295 -87.38 -1.27 -62.55
C LYS A 295 -88.19 -1.63 -63.80
N ALA A 296 -87.61 -2.41 -64.71
CA ALA A 296 -88.40 -3.09 -65.73
C ALA A 296 -89.30 -4.13 -65.05
N ASP A 297 -90.60 -4.01 -65.27
CA ASP A 297 -91.64 -4.91 -64.79
C ASP A 297 -91.28 -6.37 -65.13
N ILE A 298 -90.91 -7.15 -64.12
CA ILE A 298 -90.69 -8.59 -64.26
C ILE A 298 -92.07 -9.22 -64.11
N GLY A 299 -92.66 -9.56 -65.27
CA GLY A 299 -94.06 -9.92 -65.48
C GLY A 299 -94.76 -10.69 -64.36
N THR A 300 -96.07 -10.45 -64.30
CA THR A 300 -97.10 -11.09 -63.47
C THR A 300 -96.67 -12.39 -62.79
N LEU A 301 -96.51 -12.35 -61.46
CA LEU A 301 -96.56 -13.54 -60.61
C LEU A 301 -97.90 -14.24 -60.86
N GLU A 302 -97.86 -15.54 -61.22
CA GLU A 302 -99.06 -16.37 -61.21
C GLU A 302 -99.68 -16.33 -59.80
N LYS A 303 -101.01 -16.14 -59.73
CA LYS A 303 -101.76 -16.28 -58.48
C LYS A 303 -101.47 -17.67 -57.88
N PRO A 304 -101.02 -17.77 -56.62
CA PRO A 304 -101.09 -19.02 -55.88
C PRO A 304 -102.55 -19.47 -55.83
N GLY A 305 -102.77 -20.76 -56.05
CA GLY A 305 -104.10 -21.37 -56.02
C GLY A 305 -104.83 -21.13 -54.70
N GLN A 306 -106.16 -21.01 -54.80
CA GLN A 306 -107.10 -20.87 -53.70
C GLN A 306 -106.81 -21.81 -52.52
N ASP A 307 -106.50 -21.25 -51.36
CA ASP A 307 -106.64 -21.89 -50.05
C ASP A 307 -107.70 -21.21 -49.18
N GLY A 308 -108.78 -20.70 -49.78
CA GLY A 308 -110.10 -20.60 -49.14
C GLY A 308 -110.24 -19.81 -47.83
N VAL A 309 -109.26 -19.02 -47.42
CA VAL A 309 -109.33 -18.14 -46.25
C VAL A 309 -109.15 -16.70 -46.69
N ASP A 310 -110.24 -15.94 -46.67
CA ASP A 310 -110.20 -14.49 -46.80
C ASP A 310 -109.70 -13.91 -45.47
N ASP A 311 -108.42 -13.53 -45.42
CA ASP A 311 -107.80 -12.95 -44.21
C ASP A 311 -108.01 -11.44 -44.08
N GLY A 312 -108.78 -10.83 -44.99
CA GLY A 312 -109.11 -9.40 -44.94
C GLY A 312 -107.91 -8.47 -45.03
N SER A 313 -106.72 -8.95 -45.43
CA SER A 313 -105.56 -8.09 -45.64
C SER A 313 -105.66 -7.38 -47.00
N SER A 314 -106.22 -6.18 -47.00
CA SER A 314 -105.98 -5.24 -48.10
C SER A 314 -104.51 -4.78 -48.02
N PHE A 315 -103.65 -5.32 -48.86
CA PHE A 315 -102.40 -4.65 -49.18
C PHE A 315 -102.72 -3.49 -50.14
N ASP A 316 -102.53 -2.25 -49.67
CA ASP A 316 -102.44 -1.10 -50.55
C ASP A 316 -101.22 -1.31 -51.45
N GLU A 317 -101.47 -1.48 -52.75
CA GLU A 317 -100.44 -1.48 -53.78
C GLU A 317 -99.90 -0.05 -53.93
N SER A 318 -99.13 0.41 -52.94
CA SER A 318 -98.35 1.63 -53.08
C SER A 318 -97.20 1.31 -54.03
N THR A 319 -97.29 1.80 -55.26
CA THR A 319 -96.19 1.83 -56.22
C THR A 319 -95.01 2.60 -55.61
N TYR A 320 -94.09 1.88 -54.97
CA TYR A 320 -92.79 2.43 -54.56
C TYR A 320 -91.94 2.62 -55.83
N THR A 321 -91.91 3.83 -56.38
CA THR A 321 -90.95 4.22 -57.40
C THR A 321 -89.58 4.49 -56.75
N SER A 322 -88.81 3.44 -56.47
CA SER A 322 -87.34 3.52 -56.27
C SER A 322 -86.69 3.87 -57.61
N SER A 323 -85.69 4.76 -57.79
CA SER A 323 -84.95 5.65 -56.89
C SER A 323 -84.42 6.84 -57.71
N LYS A 324 -84.94 8.04 -57.49
CA LYS A 324 -84.39 9.22 -58.20
C LYS A 324 -83.15 9.79 -57.49
N SER A 325 -82.84 9.37 -56.28
CA SER A 325 -81.61 9.74 -55.57
C SER A 325 -80.62 8.58 -55.57
N GLY A 326 -79.33 8.87 -55.76
CA GLY A 326 -78.29 7.84 -55.79
C GLY A 326 -76.92 8.35 -56.19
N VAL A 327 -75.92 7.46 -56.09
CA VAL A 327 -74.54 7.73 -56.48
C VAL A 327 -74.30 7.27 -57.92
N LEU A 328 -73.83 8.18 -58.77
CA LEU A 328 -73.31 7.87 -60.09
C LEU A 328 -71.78 7.83 -60.04
N VAL A 329 -71.22 6.66 -60.37
CA VAL A 329 -69.78 6.45 -60.53
C VAL A 329 -69.45 6.34 -62.01
N VAL A 330 -68.70 7.30 -62.55
CA VAL A 330 -68.26 7.32 -63.95
C VAL A 330 -66.77 7.06 -64.02
N TYR A 331 -66.39 6.09 -64.83
CA TYR A 331 -65.00 5.74 -65.14
C TYR A 331 -64.75 5.96 -66.62
N VAL A 332 -63.98 7.00 -66.94
CA VAL A 332 -63.60 7.36 -68.32
C VAL A 332 -62.22 6.80 -68.60
N VAL A 333 -62.11 5.96 -69.64
CA VAL A 333 -60.83 5.43 -70.12
C VAL A 333 -60.24 6.39 -71.16
N ASP A 334 -61.08 6.81 -72.11
CA ASP A 334 -60.77 7.80 -73.15
C ASP A 334 -62.08 8.43 -73.68
N ASN A 335 -61.99 9.28 -74.71
CA ASN A 335 -63.16 9.96 -75.29
C ASN A 335 -64.23 8.99 -75.85
N ASN A 336 -63.84 7.78 -76.24
CA ASN A 336 -64.68 6.78 -76.88
C ASN A 336 -65.14 5.68 -75.92
N THR A 337 -64.42 5.47 -74.81
CA THR A 337 -64.59 4.34 -73.90
C THR A 337 -64.78 4.82 -72.47
N ALA A 338 -65.92 4.48 -71.87
CA ALA A 338 -66.24 4.80 -70.48
C ALA A 338 -67.25 3.80 -69.90
N ARG A 339 -67.40 3.80 -68.58
CA ARG A 339 -68.40 3.02 -67.85
C ARG A 339 -69.05 3.93 -66.81
N ALA A 340 -70.37 3.85 -66.67
CA ALA A 340 -71.09 4.52 -65.61
C ALA A 340 -71.89 3.50 -64.82
N THR A 341 -71.84 3.57 -63.49
CA THR A 341 -72.62 2.72 -62.58
C THR A 341 -73.45 3.60 -61.68
N TRP A 342 -74.75 3.32 -61.63
CA TRP A 342 -75.72 3.97 -60.77
C TRP A 342 -76.03 3.07 -59.58
N TYR A 343 -75.90 3.65 -58.38
CA TYR A 343 -76.25 3.05 -57.11
C TYR A 343 -77.40 3.87 -56.51
N PRO A 344 -78.66 3.41 -56.64
CA PRO A 344 -79.78 3.92 -55.87
C PRO A 344 -79.47 4.11 -54.39
N ASP A 345 -79.95 5.18 -53.77
CA ASP A 345 -79.82 5.33 -52.31
C ASP A 345 -80.71 4.33 -51.54
N ASP A 346 -81.79 3.84 -52.16
CA ASP A 346 -82.81 3.01 -51.53
C ASP A 346 -82.79 1.53 -52.00
N SER A 347 -81.78 1.11 -52.78
CA SER A 347 -81.66 -0.25 -53.31
C SER A 347 -80.23 -0.75 -53.37
N ASN A 348 -80.03 -2.05 -53.14
CA ASN A 348 -78.75 -2.75 -53.33
C ASN A 348 -78.48 -3.10 -54.81
N ASP A 349 -79.33 -2.65 -55.72
CA ASP A 349 -79.17 -2.88 -57.14
C ASP A 349 -78.05 -2.00 -57.71
N GLU A 350 -77.16 -2.59 -58.50
CA GLU A 350 -76.20 -1.82 -59.29
C GLU A 350 -76.63 -1.81 -60.75
N TYR A 351 -76.74 -0.62 -61.35
CA TYR A 351 -77.06 -0.46 -62.76
C TYR A 351 -75.85 0.08 -63.51
N THR A 352 -75.30 -0.68 -64.45
CA THR A 352 -74.12 -0.30 -65.22
C THR A 352 -74.44 -0.06 -66.68
N LYS A 353 -73.91 1.03 -67.25
CA LYS A 353 -73.89 1.28 -68.70
C LYS A 353 -72.47 1.55 -69.20
N TYR A 354 -72.28 1.38 -70.49
CA TYR A 354 -70.97 1.49 -71.15
C TYR A 354 -71.02 2.52 -72.27
N LYS A 355 -69.93 3.27 -72.46
CA LYS A 355 -69.67 4.08 -73.66
C LYS A 355 -68.71 3.30 -74.54
N ILE A 356 -69.11 3.00 -75.76
CA ILE A 356 -68.29 2.26 -76.74
C ILE A 356 -68.36 3.03 -78.06
N TYR A 357 -67.19 3.30 -78.67
CA TYR A 357 -67.05 4.14 -79.86
C TYR A 357 -67.77 5.50 -79.75
N GLY A 358 -67.69 6.12 -78.57
CA GLY A 358 -68.28 7.44 -78.32
C GLY A 358 -69.77 7.43 -77.97
N THR A 359 -70.44 6.27 -78.05
CA THR A 359 -71.89 6.14 -77.82
C THR A 359 -72.17 5.44 -76.50
N TRP A 360 -73.03 6.04 -75.66
CA TRP A 360 -73.51 5.44 -74.41
C TRP A 360 -74.64 4.44 -74.67
N TYR A 361 -74.49 3.23 -74.13
CA TYR A 361 -75.49 2.17 -74.18
C TYR A 361 -76.47 2.26 -73.00
N PRO A 362 -77.60 1.54 -73.03
CA PRO A 362 -78.55 1.46 -71.91
C PRO A 362 -77.93 0.88 -70.63
N PHE A 363 -78.64 1.05 -69.51
CA PHE A 363 -78.29 0.44 -68.22
C PHE A 363 -78.58 -1.06 -68.18
N TYR A 364 -77.70 -1.81 -67.52
CA TYR A 364 -77.83 -3.23 -67.22
C TYR A 364 -77.70 -3.45 -65.72
N LYS A 365 -78.61 -4.21 -65.11
CA LYS A 365 -78.53 -4.57 -63.69
C LYS A 365 -77.48 -5.66 -63.46
N LYS A 366 -76.60 -5.47 -62.48
CA LYS A 366 -75.58 -6.44 -62.09
C LYS A 366 -76.15 -7.40 -61.04
N ASN A 367 -76.18 -8.69 -61.34
CA ASN A 367 -76.62 -9.74 -60.41
C ASN A 367 -75.38 -10.40 -59.76
N ASP A 368 -75.16 -10.27 -58.44
CA ASP A 368 -74.30 -11.23 -57.72
C ASP A 368 -74.44 -11.18 -56.17
N GLY A 369 -74.30 -12.32 -55.50
CA GLY A 369 -74.60 -12.51 -54.07
C GLY A 369 -73.57 -13.27 -53.20
N ASN A 370 -72.30 -13.47 -53.60
CA ASN A 370 -71.41 -14.41 -52.87
C ASN A 370 -69.91 -14.05 -52.64
N LEU A 371 -69.44 -12.81 -52.84
CA LEU A 371 -67.97 -12.56 -52.94
C LEU A 371 -67.21 -12.01 -51.71
N THR A 372 -67.83 -11.73 -50.55
CA THR A 372 -67.21 -10.88 -49.51
C THR A 372 -66.48 -11.56 -48.34
N LYS A 373 -66.64 -12.86 -48.07
CA LYS A 373 -66.17 -13.48 -46.80
C LYS A 373 -64.76 -14.07 -46.85
N GLN A 374 -64.31 -14.61 -48.00
CA GLN A 374 -63.03 -15.34 -48.11
C GLN A 374 -61.78 -14.42 -48.07
N PHE A 375 -61.90 -13.17 -48.51
CA PHE A 375 -60.77 -12.26 -48.67
C PHE A 375 -60.18 -11.71 -47.35
N VAL A 376 -61.01 -11.60 -46.31
CA VAL A 376 -60.61 -10.95 -45.04
C VAL A 376 -59.77 -11.88 -44.15
N GLU A 377 -60.02 -13.19 -44.17
CA GLU A 377 -59.34 -14.16 -43.29
C GLU A 377 -57.89 -14.45 -43.72
N GLU A 378 -57.55 -14.31 -44.99
CA GLU A 378 -56.24 -14.68 -45.55
C GLU A 378 -55.14 -13.63 -45.29
N ILE A 379 -55.52 -12.35 -45.20
CA ILE A 379 -54.59 -11.24 -44.96
C ILE A 379 -54.10 -11.20 -43.50
N SER A 380 -55.00 -11.46 -42.54
CA SER A 380 -54.70 -11.30 -41.10
C SER A 380 -53.63 -12.28 -40.59
N ASN A 381 -53.66 -13.53 -41.07
CA ASN A 381 -52.74 -14.58 -40.60
C ASN A 381 -51.30 -14.42 -41.13
N ASN A 382 -51.11 -13.83 -42.31
CA ASN A 382 -49.79 -13.63 -42.90
C ASN A 382 -48.98 -12.54 -42.18
N THR A 383 -49.64 -11.46 -41.73
CA THR A 383 -48.98 -10.35 -41.03
C THR A 383 -48.42 -10.76 -39.67
N LEU A 384 -49.12 -11.62 -38.92
CA LEU A 384 -48.67 -12.07 -37.59
C LEU A 384 -47.38 -12.90 -37.64
N ASN A 385 -47.23 -13.74 -38.67
CA ASN A 385 -46.07 -14.63 -38.80
C ASN A 385 -44.78 -13.86 -39.19
N GLN A 386 -44.91 -12.81 -40.00
CA GLN A 386 -43.77 -11.96 -40.37
C GLN A 386 -43.20 -11.17 -39.17
N ALA A 387 -44.06 -10.70 -38.26
CA ALA A 387 -43.65 -9.96 -37.07
C ALA A 387 -42.79 -10.82 -36.10
N LYS A 388 -43.14 -12.10 -35.91
CA LYS A 388 -42.38 -13.02 -35.06
C LYS A 388 -40.97 -13.27 -35.59
N GLN A 389 -40.84 -13.54 -36.90
CA GLN A 389 -39.53 -13.77 -37.54
C GLN A 389 -38.60 -12.55 -37.46
N TYR A 390 -39.14 -11.35 -37.56
CA TYR A 390 -38.36 -10.12 -37.46
C TYR A 390 -37.76 -9.93 -36.05
N VAL A 391 -38.53 -10.18 -35.00
CA VAL A 391 -38.09 -10.02 -33.61
C VAL A 391 -36.99 -11.03 -33.26
N ASP A 392 -37.17 -12.30 -33.63
CA ASP A 392 -36.17 -13.35 -33.40
C ASP A 392 -34.86 -13.06 -34.13
N GLY A 393 -34.93 -12.58 -35.38
CA GLY A 393 -33.76 -12.19 -36.16
C GLY A 393 -32.98 -11.01 -35.55
N LYS A 394 -33.66 -10.04 -34.94
CA LYS A 394 -33.01 -8.91 -34.27
C LYS A 394 -32.29 -9.35 -32.99
N LEU A 395 -32.89 -10.22 -32.18
CA LEU A 395 -32.30 -10.75 -30.95
C LEU A 395 -31.07 -11.64 -31.18
N GLN A 396 -30.98 -12.34 -32.31
CA GLN A 396 -29.79 -13.11 -32.68
C GLN A 396 -28.61 -12.24 -33.13
N SER A 397 -28.87 -11.02 -33.61
CA SER A 397 -27.84 -10.12 -34.16
C SER A 397 -27.06 -9.28 -33.14
N ILE A 398 -27.44 -9.31 -31.87
CA ILE A 398 -26.78 -8.54 -30.80
C ILE A 398 -25.83 -9.42 -30.00
N SER A 399 -24.68 -8.89 -29.60
CA SER A 399 -23.70 -9.58 -28.74
C SER A 399 -24.13 -9.51 -27.27
N TRP A 400 -25.17 -10.26 -26.89
CA TRP A 400 -25.69 -10.34 -25.52
C TRP A 400 -25.11 -11.54 -24.74
N GLN A 401 -25.26 -11.52 -23.41
CA GLN A 401 -24.77 -12.59 -22.53
C GLN A 401 -25.52 -13.91 -22.74
N GLN A 402 -25.01 -14.80 -23.60
CA GLN A 402 -25.68 -16.05 -23.99
C GLN A 402 -25.70 -17.14 -22.92
N HIS A 403 -24.85 -17.02 -21.88
CA HIS A 403 -24.77 -18.01 -20.81
C HIS A 403 -25.45 -17.52 -19.55
N LYS A 404 -26.27 -18.40 -18.98
CA LYS A 404 -26.95 -18.19 -17.70
C LYS A 404 -25.92 -17.99 -16.57
N MET A 405 -26.08 -16.92 -15.78
CA MET A 405 -25.25 -16.66 -14.58
C MET A 405 -25.90 -17.13 -13.28
N THR A 406 -27.24 -17.14 -13.23
CA THR A 406 -28.08 -17.52 -12.08
C THR A 406 -29.35 -18.22 -12.56
N GLU A 407 -30.02 -18.94 -11.66
CA GLU A 407 -31.38 -19.45 -11.85
C GLU A 407 -32.40 -18.33 -12.11
N ALA A 408 -33.54 -18.65 -12.72
CA ALA A 408 -34.57 -17.65 -13.04
C ALA A 408 -35.13 -16.93 -11.80
N ASN A 409 -34.99 -17.55 -10.63
CA ASN A 409 -35.35 -16.98 -9.33
C ASN A 409 -34.19 -16.20 -8.66
N GLY A 410 -33.06 -16.01 -9.34
CA GLY A 410 -31.87 -15.31 -8.84
C GLY A 410 -30.89 -16.17 -8.02
N GLN A 411 -31.18 -17.45 -7.79
CA GLN A 411 -30.29 -18.34 -7.02
C GLN A 411 -29.05 -18.75 -7.82
N SER A 412 -27.97 -19.13 -7.11
CA SER A 412 -26.81 -19.75 -7.75
C SER A 412 -27.20 -21.06 -8.45
N ILE A 413 -26.56 -21.33 -9.58
CA ILE A 413 -26.75 -22.58 -10.33
C ILE A 413 -26.27 -23.74 -9.45
N GLN A 414 -27.15 -24.69 -9.16
CA GLN A 414 -26.86 -25.82 -8.29
C GLN A 414 -26.15 -26.93 -9.07
N VAL A 415 -25.06 -27.48 -8.53
CA VAL A 415 -24.39 -28.65 -9.11
C VAL A 415 -24.02 -29.66 -8.04
N ASN A 416 -24.19 -30.94 -8.36
CA ASN A 416 -23.77 -32.06 -7.51
C ASN A 416 -22.62 -32.78 -8.21
N LEU A 417 -21.45 -32.77 -7.58
CA LEU A 417 -20.22 -33.35 -8.14
C LEU A 417 -19.99 -34.80 -7.70
N ASN A 418 -20.95 -35.40 -7.00
CA ASN A 418 -20.99 -36.82 -6.63
C ASN A 418 -19.72 -37.39 -5.96
N ASN A 419 -18.85 -36.54 -5.42
CA ASN A 419 -17.50 -36.91 -5.00
C ASN A 419 -16.68 -37.60 -6.12
N ALA A 420 -16.91 -37.23 -7.38
CA ALA A 420 -16.29 -37.79 -8.57
C ALA A 420 -15.41 -36.74 -9.29
N GLN A 421 -14.12 -37.05 -9.47
CA GLN A 421 -13.16 -36.16 -10.15
C GLN A 421 -13.59 -35.78 -11.57
N GLY A 422 -14.22 -36.71 -12.30
CA GLY A 422 -14.69 -36.49 -13.66
C GLY A 422 -15.74 -35.38 -13.77
N ASP A 423 -16.55 -35.18 -12.72
CA ASP A 423 -17.65 -34.20 -12.73
C ASP A 423 -17.14 -32.77 -12.81
N LEU A 424 -15.94 -32.49 -12.27
CA LEU A 424 -15.27 -31.18 -12.44
C LEU A 424 -14.96 -30.87 -13.92
N GLY A 425 -14.66 -31.91 -14.70
CA GLY A 425 -14.34 -31.79 -16.12
C GLY A 425 -15.52 -31.35 -16.99
N TYR A 426 -16.75 -31.67 -16.59
CA TYR A 426 -17.96 -31.32 -17.33
C TYR A 426 -18.49 -29.91 -17.07
N LEU A 427 -17.98 -29.22 -16.06
CA LEU A 427 -18.42 -27.86 -15.72
C LEU A 427 -18.02 -26.85 -16.79
N THR A 428 -18.97 -26.03 -17.22
CA THR A 428 -18.72 -24.85 -18.08
C THR A 428 -18.29 -23.65 -17.25
N ALA A 429 -17.81 -22.58 -17.91
CA ALA A 429 -17.51 -21.33 -17.20
C ALA A 429 -18.76 -20.80 -16.48
N GLY A 430 -18.61 -20.40 -15.22
CA GLY A 430 -19.75 -19.94 -14.43
C GLY A 430 -19.51 -19.99 -12.93
N ASN A 431 -20.53 -19.55 -12.18
CA ASN A 431 -20.57 -19.59 -10.72
C ASN A 431 -21.66 -20.57 -10.28
N TYR A 432 -21.29 -21.52 -9.44
CA TYR A 432 -22.14 -22.60 -8.99
C TYR A 432 -22.20 -22.64 -7.47
N TYR A 433 -23.27 -23.22 -6.94
CA TYR A 433 -23.27 -23.80 -5.61
C TYR A 433 -23.07 -25.30 -5.77
N ALA A 434 -21.88 -25.77 -5.40
CA ALA A 434 -21.46 -27.14 -5.58
C ALA A 434 -21.65 -27.95 -4.30
N THR A 435 -22.15 -29.18 -4.45
CA THR A 435 -22.27 -30.16 -3.37
C THR A 435 -21.42 -31.38 -3.68
N ARG A 436 -20.91 -32.05 -2.63
CA ARG A 436 -20.10 -33.29 -2.72
C ARG A 436 -18.85 -33.09 -3.59
N VAL A 437 -18.11 -32.01 -3.33
CA VAL A 437 -16.87 -31.69 -4.07
C VAL A 437 -15.79 -32.75 -3.79
N PRO A 438 -15.17 -33.35 -4.83
CA PRO A 438 -14.19 -34.44 -4.68
C PRO A 438 -12.84 -33.97 -4.13
N ASP A 439 -12.15 -34.88 -3.43
CA ASP A 439 -10.75 -34.76 -2.95
C ASP A 439 -10.43 -33.53 -2.09
N LEU A 440 -11.43 -32.92 -1.45
CA LEU A 440 -11.16 -31.85 -0.50
C LEU A 440 -10.28 -32.33 0.67
N PRO A 441 -9.34 -31.51 1.17
CA PRO A 441 -8.50 -31.86 2.31
C PRO A 441 -9.33 -32.31 3.53
N GLY A 442 -8.80 -33.23 4.33
CA GLY A 442 -9.55 -33.83 5.46
C GLY A 442 -9.92 -32.85 6.58
N ASN A 443 -9.36 -31.64 6.59
CA ASN A 443 -9.65 -30.58 7.55
C ASN A 443 -10.66 -29.54 7.02
N VAL A 444 -11.32 -29.79 5.89
CA VAL A 444 -12.33 -28.87 5.36
C VAL A 444 -13.63 -28.96 6.17
N GLU A 445 -14.16 -27.80 6.54
CA GLU A 445 -15.36 -27.67 7.39
C GLU A 445 -16.67 -28.08 6.69
N SER A 446 -16.71 -28.02 5.35
CA SER A 446 -17.87 -28.42 4.55
C SER A 446 -17.49 -28.88 3.14
N TYR A 447 -18.15 -29.94 2.66
CA TYR A 447 -18.00 -30.48 1.30
C TYR A 447 -18.98 -29.87 0.28
N GLU A 448 -19.68 -28.82 0.69
CA GLU A 448 -20.54 -27.99 -0.16
C GLU A 448 -20.19 -26.50 -0.01
N GLY A 449 -20.47 -25.71 -1.04
CA GLY A 449 -20.13 -24.30 -1.06
C GLY A 449 -20.16 -23.66 -2.44
N TYR A 450 -19.54 -22.50 -2.55
CA TYR A 450 -19.51 -21.69 -3.76
C TYR A 450 -18.33 -22.10 -4.64
N LEU A 451 -18.60 -22.41 -5.90
CA LEU A 451 -17.60 -22.83 -6.88
C LEU A 451 -17.61 -21.89 -8.10
N SER A 452 -16.51 -21.20 -8.34
CA SER A 452 -16.30 -20.45 -9.58
C SER A 452 -15.41 -21.25 -10.52
N VAL A 453 -15.87 -21.40 -11.77
CA VAL A 453 -15.18 -22.15 -12.82
C VAL A 453 -14.77 -21.18 -13.92
N PHE A 454 -13.47 -21.13 -14.18
CA PHE A 454 -12.88 -20.34 -15.25
C PHE A 454 -12.39 -21.31 -16.32
N VAL A 455 -12.88 -21.15 -17.56
CA VAL A 455 -12.53 -22.02 -18.69
C VAL A 455 -11.76 -21.18 -19.71
N LYS A 456 -10.52 -21.59 -20.01
CA LYS A 456 -9.74 -21.04 -21.11
C LYS A 456 -10.08 -21.77 -22.42
N ASP A 457 -10.11 -23.10 -22.36
CA ASP A 457 -10.43 -24.01 -23.47
C ASP A 457 -10.87 -25.37 -22.91
N GLU A 458 -11.19 -26.34 -23.78
CA GLU A 458 -11.66 -27.68 -23.37
C GLU A 458 -10.66 -28.45 -22.49
N THR A 459 -9.38 -28.09 -22.54
CA THR A 459 -8.29 -28.77 -21.83
C THR A 459 -7.73 -27.98 -20.64
N ASN A 460 -8.19 -26.74 -20.43
CA ASN A 460 -7.66 -25.84 -19.41
C ASN A 460 -8.79 -25.17 -18.61
N LYS A 461 -8.91 -25.54 -17.34
CA LYS A 461 -9.91 -25.03 -16.40
C LYS A 461 -9.29 -24.70 -15.05
N PHE A 462 -9.83 -23.68 -14.39
CA PHE A 462 -9.43 -23.28 -13.05
C PHE A 462 -10.67 -23.21 -12.15
N PHE A 463 -10.56 -23.78 -10.96
CA PHE A 463 -11.64 -23.93 -9.99
C PHE A 463 -11.29 -23.17 -8.72
N ASN A 464 -12.18 -22.28 -8.28
CA ASN A 464 -12.14 -21.64 -6.97
C ASN A 464 -13.32 -22.14 -6.14
N PHE A 465 -13.04 -22.89 -5.08
CA PHE A 465 -14.05 -23.41 -4.17
C PHE A 465 -13.96 -22.75 -2.79
N THR A 466 -15.08 -22.23 -2.32
CA THR A 466 -15.23 -21.68 -0.97
C THR A 466 -16.31 -22.48 -0.25
N PRO A 467 -15.96 -23.30 0.76
CA PRO A 467 -16.93 -24.05 1.55
C PRO A 467 -17.99 -23.12 2.17
N ALA A 468 -19.24 -23.58 2.28
CA ALA A 468 -20.38 -22.76 2.73
C ALA A 468 -20.16 -22.10 4.11
N ASN A 469 -19.44 -22.80 5.01
CA ASN A 469 -19.19 -22.37 6.38
C ASN A 469 -17.80 -21.76 6.58
N SER A 470 -17.03 -21.56 5.51
CA SER A 470 -15.64 -21.10 5.59
C SER A 470 -15.40 -19.86 4.74
N LYS A 471 -14.35 -19.10 5.08
CA LYS A 471 -13.80 -18.03 4.22
C LYS A 471 -12.55 -18.48 3.47
N LYS A 472 -12.09 -19.72 3.71
CA LYS A 472 -10.90 -20.27 3.05
C LYS A 472 -11.23 -20.66 1.61
N VAL A 473 -10.40 -20.22 0.67
CA VAL A 473 -10.54 -20.54 -0.75
C VAL A 473 -9.59 -21.69 -1.09
N TYR A 474 -10.13 -22.72 -1.71
CA TYR A 474 -9.42 -23.85 -2.25
C TYR A 474 -9.40 -23.74 -3.76
N THR A 475 -8.25 -23.98 -4.36
CA THR A 475 -8.04 -23.91 -5.79
C THR A 475 -7.58 -25.22 -6.37
N ARG A 476 -8.01 -25.51 -7.59
CA ARG A 476 -7.57 -26.68 -8.35
C ARG A 476 -7.64 -26.35 -9.83
N SER A 477 -6.82 -27.00 -10.65
CA SER A 477 -6.81 -26.76 -12.08
C SER A 477 -6.88 -28.06 -12.87
N ILE A 478 -7.42 -27.96 -14.09
CA ILE A 478 -7.13 -28.90 -15.17
C ILE A 478 -6.18 -28.17 -16.11
N ILE A 479 -5.00 -28.71 -16.35
CA ILE A 479 -4.00 -28.14 -17.25
C ILE A 479 -3.64 -29.20 -18.29
N ASN A 480 -3.78 -28.86 -19.57
CA ASN A 480 -3.56 -29.78 -20.69
C ASN A 480 -4.32 -31.11 -20.52
N GLY A 481 -5.58 -31.03 -20.07
CA GLY A 481 -6.47 -32.18 -19.83
C GLY A 481 -6.16 -33.00 -18.58
N ARG A 482 -5.17 -32.59 -17.76
CA ARG A 482 -4.81 -33.28 -16.51
C ARG A 482 -5.28 -32.49 -15.31
N LEU A 483 -6.09 -33.13 -14.46
CA LEU A 483 -6.53 -32.57 -13.17
C LEU A 483 -5.37 -32.60 -12.17
N ASP A 484 -5.16 -31.49 -11.47
CA ASP A 484 -4.20 -31.42 -10.36
C ASP A 484 -4.52 -32.49 -9.31
N SER A 485 -3.47 -33.05 -8.68
CA SER A 485 -3.62 -34.17 -7.76
C SER A 485 -4.37 -33.84 -6.47
N GLN A 486 -4.42 -32.56 -6.08
CA GLN A 486 -5.05 -32.11 -4.84
C GLN A 486 -5.55 -30.67 -4.97
N TRP A 487 -6.50 -30.29 -4.10
CA TRP A 487 -6.83 -28.89 -3.89
C TRP A 487 -5.73 -28.20 -3.10
N THR A 488 -5.43 -26.95 -3.45
CA THR A 488 -4.42 -26.12 -2.81
C THR A 488 -5.06 -24.86 -2.25
N VAL A 489 -4.42 -24.23 -1.28
CA VAL A 489 -4.87 -22.94 -0.74
C VAL A 489 -3.90 -21.89 -1.28
N PRO A 490 -4.36 -20.91 -2.08
CA PRO A 490 -3.50 -19.84 -2.55
C PRO A 490 -2.93 -19.05 -1.37
N ASN A 491 -1.62 -18.80 -1.38
CA ASN A 491 -0.93 -17.96 -0.40
C ASN A 491 -1.04 -18.45 1.07
N GLU A 492 -1.15 -19.77 1.30
CA GLU A 492 -1.10 -20.30 2.67
C GLU A 492 0.30 -20.09 3.27
N TYR A 493 0.38 -19.24 4.31
CA TYR A 493 1.60 -19.03 5.07
C TYR A 493 2.05 -20.35 5.69
N LYS A 494 3.22 -20.87 5.31
CA LYS A 494 3.75 -22.10 5.89
C LYS A 494 4.49 -21.75 7.17
N LYS A 495 3.96 -22.18 8.32
CA LYS A 495 4.65 -22.09 9.62
C LYS A 495 5.01 -23.49 10.12
N ALA A 496 6.25 -23.69 10.57
CA ALA A 496 6.63 -24.88 11.32
C ALA A 496 7.61 -24.60 12.45
N VAL A 497 7.56 -25.44 13.49
CA VAL A 497 8.56 -25.44 14.56
C VAL A 497 9.71 -26.32 14.10
N LEU A 498 10.84 -25.68 13.83
CA LEU A 498 12.06 -26.33 13.35
C LEU A 498 12.88 -26.87 14.51
N PHE A 499 12.90 -26.18 15.64
CA PHE A 499 13.56 -26.64 16.86
C PHE A 499 12.73 -26.21 18.06
N ASP A 500 12.59 -27.10 19.05
CA ASP A 500 11.98 -26.83 20.35
C ASP A 500 12.78 -27.57 21.41
N GLY A 501 13.41 -26.83 22.33
CA GLY A 501 14.36 -27.41 23.29
C GLY A 501 15.07 -26.36 24.15
N ALA A 502 16.27 -26.67 24.60
CA ALA A 502 17.13 -25.75 25.35
C ALA A 502 18.59 -25.98 24.97
N ALA A 503 19.14 -25.09 24.14
CA ALA A 503 20.53 -25.16 23.67
C ALA A 503 21.29 -23.91 24.15
N ASN A 504 22.40 -24.12 24.84
CA ASN A 504 23.30 -23.07 25.33
C ASN A 504 24.76 -23.53 25.29
N GLY A 505 25.68 -22.57 25.38
CA GLY A 505 27.12 -22.82 25.33
C GLY A 505 27.68 -22.98 23.92
N VAL A 506 28.91 -22.50 23.73
CA VAL A 506 29.61 -22.57 22.45
C VAL A 506 29.93 -24.02 22.07
N GLY A 507 29.69 -24.34 20.80
CA GLY A 507 29.82 -25.67 20.22
C GLY A 507 28.52 -26.48 20.21
N THR A 508 27.48 -26.04 20.92
CA THR A 508 26.20 -26.76 20.99
C THR A 508 25.49 -26.77 19.65
N THR A 509 25.05 -27.96 19.24
CA THR A 509 24.37 -28.21 17.96
C THR A 509 22.86 -28.25 18.15
N LEU A 510 22.11 -27.63 17.23
CA LEU A 510 20.65 -27.64 17.18
C LEU A 510 20.21 -28.35 15.90
N ASN A 511 19.57 -29.51 16.05
CA ASN A 511 19.02 -30.26 14.92
C ASN A 511 17.60 -29.78 14.62
N LEU A 512 17.36 -29.40 13.37
CA LEU A 512 16.07 -28.95 12.88
C LEU A 512 15.23 -30.14 12.39
N THR A 513 13.91 -30.08 12.58
CA THR A 513 12.96 -31.13 12.16
C THR A 513 12.84 -31.25 10.64
N GLU A 514 13.09 -30.17 9.90
CA GLU A 514 13.18 -30.14 8.45
C GLU A 514 14.13 -29.02 7.97
N SER A 515 14.35 -28.94 6.66
CA SER A 515 15.22 -27.93 6.05
C SER A 515 14.71 -26.51 6.32
N TYR A 516 15.55 -25.64 6.89
CA TYR A 516 15.21 -24.23 7.09
C TYR A 516 14.98 -23.48 5.75
N GLN A 517 15.55 -23.99 4.64
CA GLN A 517 15.35 -23.40 3.31
C GLN A 517 13.92 -23.59 2.76
N ASN A 518 13.09 -24.40 3.42
CA ASN A 518 11.67 -24.51 3.09
C ASN A 518 10.88 -23.24 3.46
N TYR A 519 11.52 -22.25 4.10
CA TYR A 519 10.93 -21.05 4.67
C TYR A 519 11.63 -19.78 4.16
N SER A 520 10.96 -18.63 4.27
CA SER A 520 11.50 -17.31 3.91
C SER A 520 12.17 -16.62 5.11
N LEU A 521 11.63 -16.85 6.31
CA LEU A 521 12.05 -16.26 7.58
C LEU A 521 12.25 -17.34 8.63
N LEU A 522 13.20 -17.08 9.53
CA LEU A 522 13.41 -17.82 10.77
C LEU A 522 13.15 -16.88 11.94
N VAL A 523 12.35 -17.35 12.89
CA VAL A 523 12.16 -16.68 14.18
C VAL A 523 12.83 -17.54 15.24
N ILE A 524 13.89 -17.01 15.85
CA ILE A 524 14.66 -17.68 16.90
C ILE A 524 14.33 -17.00 18.22
N SER A 525 13.91 -17.79 19.20
CA SER A 525 13.55 -17.30 20.52
C SER A 525 14.23 -18.06 21.63
N GLY A 526 14.39 -17.40 22.76
CA GLY A 526 15.17 -17.92 23.87
C GLY A 526 15.17 -17.00 25.08
N THR A 527 16.09 -17.29 25.99
CA THR A 527 16.28 -16.56 27.25
C THR A 527 17.71 -16.08 27.37
N TYR A 528 17.88 -14.92 28.01
CA TYR A 528 19.16 -14.35 28.44
C TYR A 528 18.96 -13.73 29.83
N PRO A 529 20.01 -13.30 30.56
CA PRO A 529 19.84 -12.80 31.92
C PRO A 529 18.91 -11.59 32.08
N GLY A 530 18.68 -10.81 31.01
CA GLY A 530 17.72 -9.70 30.99
C GLY A 530 16.29 -10.08 30.61
N GLY A 531 15.98 -11.38 30.42
CA GLY A 531 14.63 -11.87 30.11
C GLY A 531 14.57 -12.79 28.89
N THR A 532 13.58 -12.58 28.03
CA THR A 532 13.35 -13.36 26.81
C THR A 532 13.69 -12.56 25.56
N PHE A 533 14.00 -13.24 24.46
CA PHE A 533 14.15 -12.60 23.16
C PHE A 533 13.46 -13.38 22.05
N ALA A 534 13.18 -12.67 20.95
CA ALA A 534 12.84 -13.23 19.66
C ALA A 534 13.60 -12.42 18.58
N GLU A 535 14.35 -13.10 17.74
CA GLU A 535 15.11 -12.53 16.62
C GLU A 535 14.65 -13.11 15.30
N VAL A 536 14.57 -12.26 14.28
CA VAL A 536 14.13 -12.62 12.93
C VAL A 536 15.33 -12.62 11.99
N SER A 537 15.49 -13.69 11.22
CA SER A 537 16.53 -13.79 10.19
C SER A 537 15.96 -14.32 8.88
N LEU A 538 16.42 -13.77 7.76
CA LEU A 538 16.12 -14.32 6.44
C LEU A 538 16.85 -15.64 6.25
N THR A 539 16.15 -16.64 5.71
CA THR A 539 16.75 -17.94 5.40
C THR A 539 17.86 -17.79 4.35
N SER A 540 17.70 -16.85 3.42
CA SER A 540 18.67 -16.54 2.34
C SER A 540 19.98 -15.91 2.81
N MET A 541 20.06 -15.36 4.02
CA MET A 541 21.32 -14.80 4.53
C MET A 541 22.33 -15.93 4.77
N PRO A 542 23.52 -15.92 4.13
CA PRO A 542 24.48 -17.02 4.21
C PRO A 542 25.18 -17.12 5.58
N ASN A 543 25.13 -16.05 6.38
CA ASN A 543 25.87 -15.91 7.62
C ASN A 543 25.10 -16.47 8.83
N SER A 544 25.79 -16.44 9.98
CA SER A 544 25.19 -16.75 11.28
C SER A 544 24.14 -15.73 11.68
N ILE A 545 23.25 -16.17 12.56
CA ILE A 545 22.19 -15.37 13.15
C ILE A 545 22.74 -14.81 14.45
N VAL A 546 22.89 -13.49 14.50
CA VAL A 546 23.45 -12.77 15.65
C VAL A 546 22.32 -12.29 16.54
N ILE A 547 22.41 -12.62 17.82
CA ILE A 547 21.52 -12.21 18.89
C ILE A 547 22.33 -11.26 19.78
N SER A 548 21.98 -9.98 19.77
CA SER A 548 22.62 -8.97 20.61
C SER A 548 21.58 -8.40 21.58
N LYS A 549 21.85 -8.51 22.89
CA LYS A 549 20.93 -8.09 23.95
C LYS A 549 21.67 -7.35 25.04
N THR A 550 21.00 -6.36 25.61
CA THR A 550 21.53 -5.57 26.73
C THR A 550 20.69 -5.80 27.97
N ASN A 551 21.34 -5.89 29.13
CA ASN A 551 20.69 -5.76 30.43
C ASN A 551 21.41 -4.65 31.21
N LEU A 552 20.77 -3.49 31.41
CA LEU A 552 21.42 -2.29 31.98
C LEU A 552 21.34 -2.17 33.50
N VAL A 553 20.63 -3.07 34.18
CA VAL A 553 20.40 -2.98 35.63
C VAL A 553 20.44 -4.36 36.27
N ASP A 554 21.34 -4.55 37.22
CA ASP A 554 21.10 -5.46 38.34
C ASP A 554 20.24 -4.74 39.41
N SER A 555 19.71 -5.49 40.38
CA SER A 555 18.80 -4.97 41.40
C SER A 555 19.40 -3.85 42.28
N ASP A 556 20.72 -3.68 42.22
CA ASP A 556 21.49 -2.78 43.09
C ASP A 556 22.14 -1.62 42.31
N GLY A 557 21.85 -1.51 41.00
CA GLY A 557 22.37 -0.46 40.11
C GLY A 557 23.88 -0.56 39.84
N ASN A 558 24.51 -1.67 40.19
CA ASN A 558 25.95 -1.89 40.17
C ASN A 558 26.33 -3.12 39.34
N GLY A 559 25.77 -3.21 38.15
CA GLY A 559 25.99 -4.33 37.24
C GLY A 559 25.07 -4.25 36.03
N GLY A 560 25.61 -4.67 34.89
CA GLY A 560 24.96 -4.62 33.59
C GLY A 560 25.80 -5.40 32.58
N GLY A 561 25.17 -5.94 31.54
CA GLY A 561 25.83 -6.80 30.58
C GLY A 561 25.38 -6.55 29.15
N LEU A 562 26.34 -6.54 28.24
CA LEU A 562 26.10 -6.71 26.80
C LEU A 562 26.30 -8.20 26.50
N TYR A 563 25.27 -8.84 25.97
CA TYR A 563 25.24 -10.26 25.65
C TYR A 563 25.19 -10.41 24.14
N GLU A 564 26.10 -11.19 23.58
CA GLU A 564 26.10 -11.50 22.15
C GLU A 564 26.23 -13.00 21.93
N CYS A 565 25.32 -13.56 21.12
CA CYS A 565 25.34 -14.95 20.71
C CYS A 565 25.26 -15.03 19.19
N SER A 566 26.02 -15.93 18.58
CA SER A 566 26.00 -16.19 17.14
C SER A 566 25.64 -17.65 16.88
N VAL A 567 24.60 -17.89 16.10
CA VAL A 567 24.13 -19.22 15.71
C VAL A 567 24.39 -19.43 14.22
N SER A 568 25.34 -20.27 13.84
CA SER A 568 25.65 -20.56 12.44
C SER A 568 24.77 -21.64 11.85
N LYS A 569 24.50 -21.47 10.55
CA LYS A 569 23.77 -22.42 9.72
C LYS A 569 24.76 -23.44 9.15
N THR A 570 25.11 -24.47 9.94
CA THR A 570 26.13 -25.47 9.54
C THR A 570 25.66 -26.38 8.39
N SER A 571 24.35 -26.62 8.30
CA SER A 571 23.70 -27.29 7.17
C SER A 571 22.24 -26.83 7.07
N ASN A 572 21.52 -27.32 6.06
CA ASN A 572 20.09 -27.03 5.89
C ASN A 572 19.22 -27.48 7.07
N THR A 573 19.69 -28.42 7.90
CA THR A 573 18.94 -29.00 9.01
C THR A 573 19.69 -28.92 10.34
N THR A 574 20.82 -28.21 10.41
CA THR A 574 21.67 -28.22 11.60
C THR A 574 22.27 -26.85 11.83
N PHE A 575 22.02 -26.27 13.00
CA PHE A 575 22.63 -25.03 13.46
C PHE A 575 23.64 -25.31 14.58
N ARG A 576 24.57 -24.37 14.83
CA ARG A 576 25.53 -24.45 15.94
C ARG A 576 25.73 -23.09 16.60
N ILE A 577 25.82 -23.08 17.93
CA ILE A 577 26.22 -21.88 18.68
C ILE A 577 27.74 -21.72 18.53
N ASP A 578 28.17 -20.68 17.84
CA ASP A 578 29.60 -20.42 17.61
C ASP A 578 30.18 -19.38 18.57
N VAL A 579 29.34 -18.45 19.04
CA VAL A 579 29.74 -17.38 19.95
C VAL A 579 28.67 -17.26 21.03
N ASP A 580 29.10 -17.17 22.29
CA ASP A 580 28.28 -16.76 23.43
C ASP A 580 29.22 -15.97 24.36
N ILE A 581 29.13 -14.64 24.28
CA ILE A 581 30.00 -13.72 25.01
C ILE A 581 29.18 -12.72 25.83
N LEU A 582 29.78 -12.29 26.93
CA LEU A 582 29.29 -11.24 27.81
C LEU A 582 30.39 -10.20 27.97
N TYR A 583 30.04 -8.93 27.81
CA TYR A 583 30.82 -7.82 28.36
C TYR A 583 30.13 -7.31 29.62
N ASP A 584 30.76 -7.52 30.77
CA ASP A 584 30.29 -7.04 32.07
C ASP A 584 30.66 -5.56 32.21
N ILE A 585 29.63 -4.71 32.22
CA ILE A 585 29.77 -3.25 32.27
C ILE A 585 30.33 -2.81 33.63
N GLY A 586 29.89 -3.45 34.72
CA GLY A 586 30.31 -3.10 36.08
C GLY A 586 31.77 -3.45 36.33
N LYS A 587 32.26 -4.54 35.75
CA LYS A 587 33.67 -4.97 35.86
C LYS A 587 34.56 -4.43 34.75
N SER A 588 34.00 -3.78 33.74
CA SER A 588 34.71 -3.35 32.51
C SER A 588 35.54 -4.49 31.90
N ALA A 589 34.97 -5.70 31.86
CA ALA A 589 35.68 -6.91 31.46
C ALA A 589 34.78 -7.88 30.67
N GLY A 590 35.37 -8.58 29.70
CA GLY A 590 34.69 -9.64 28.94
C GLY A 590 34.73 -11.00 29.66
N SER A 591 33.72 -11.84 29.43
CA SER A 591 33.63 -13.21 29.97
C SER A 591 34.57 -14.22 29.31
N GLY A 592 35.23 -13.85 28.22
CA GLY A 592 35.85 -14.80 27.29
C GLY A 592 34.80 -15.51 26.41
N ALA A 593 35.27 -16.48 25.61
CA ALA A 593 34.54 -17.02 24.46
C ALA A 593 33.29 -17.87 24.76
N ASN A 594 33.01 -18.23 26.01
CA ASN A 594 31.89 -19.10 26.37
C ASN A 594 31.22 -18.65 27.66
N ALA A 595 30.56 -17.49 27.63
CA ALA A 595 29.82 -16.94 28.76
C ALA A 595 28.69 -17.87 29.22
N ASN A 596 28.16 -18.65 28.27
CA ASN A 596 27.03 -19.56 28.44
C ASN A 596 25.83 -18.86 29.09
N LYS A 597 25.48 -17.68 28.57
CA LYS A 597 24.42 -16.82 29.13
C LYS A 597 23.17 -16.79 28.27
N ILE A 598 23.27 -17.11 26.99
CA ILE A 598 22.12 -17.14 26.07
C ILE A 598 21.68 -18.59 25.87
N THR A 599 20.38 -18.86 26.05
CA THR A 599 19.78 -20.16 25.76
C THR A 599 18.77 -20.03 24.63
N ILE A 600 19.02 -20.71 23.52
CA ILE A 600 18.07 -20.87 22.42
C ILE A 600 17.01 -21.87 22.85
N LYS A 601 15.73 -21.48 22.77
CA LYS A 601 14.60 -22.33 23.14
C LYS A 601 13.85 -22.87 21.94
N ARG A 602 13.63 -22.02 20.93
CA ARG A 602 12.76 -22.40 19.80
C ARG A 602 13.17 -21.70 18.51
N ILE A 603 13.07 -22.41 17.40
CA ILE A 603 13.27 -21.89 16.05
C ILE A 603 12.03 -22.22 15.23
N GLU A 604 11.41 -21.19 14.64
CA GLU A 604 10.24 -21.35 13.77
C GLU A 604 10.56 -20.89 12.36
N GLY A 605 10.17 -21.68 11.36
CA GLY A 605 10.22 -21.32 9.95
C GLY A 605 8.89 -20.70 9.52
N TRP A 606 8.95 -19.61 8.76
CA TRP A 606 7.80 -18.89 8.22
C TRP A 606 7.99 -18.66 6.71
N LYS A 607 7.00 -19.03 5.89
CA LYS A 607 6.99 -18.83 4.43
C LYS A 607 5.75 -18.07 4.01
#